data_AF-A0A8I1XMB2-F1
#
_entry.id   AF-A0A8I1XMB2-F1
#
_cell.length_a   1.000
_cell.length_b   1.000
_cell.length_c   1.000
_cell.angle_alpha   90.00
_cell.angle_beta   90.00
_cell.angle_gamma   90.00
#
_symmetry.space_group_name_H-M   'P 1'
#
loop_
_entity.id
_entity.type
_entity.pdbx_description
1 polymer ?
#
loop_
_entity_poly.entity_id
_entity_poly.type
_entity_poly.pdbx_seq_one_letter_code
_entity_poly.pdbx_strand_id
1 'polypeptide(L)'
;MRTDLPPPPAPRTVAGTPPLLPVLVGFLVDVLIAAGLLLTLSIAGFALWGVVRGFGHVQAAKAQGLTPSPTEVMAAIGQPGVMVQLLTALVSTATPALLLYYWRRRATAAERTASRAAARRASTWGWTALIAAAVFLLSNLVSVAASALGIKPVPTNLPLMEEALQQWPLALTVFAVVIAPAYEELLFRRVLFGRLLAAGRPWLGIVLSGATFALVHEVPGISGNGLAAIAQLWLVYGSMGAAFAWLYWRTGTLWAPIAAHGINNATALAALYFFGLG
;
A
#
# COMPACT_ATOMS: atom_id res chain seq x y z
N MET A 1 42.82 -29.46 -40.22
CA MET A 1 42.52 -29.76 -38.80
C MET A 1 41.04 -29.41 -38.59
N ARG A 2 40.16 -30.40 -38.54
CA ARG A 2 38.72 -30.19 -38.26
C ARG A 2 38.59 -29.97 -36.75
N THR A 3 38.05 -28.82 -36.35
CA THR A 3 37.74 -28.52 -34.95
C THR A 3 36.30 -28.93 -34.69
N ASP A 4 36.12 -30.08 -34.04
CA ASP A 4 34.83 -30.55 -33.56
C ASP A 4 34.38 -29.63 -32.41
N LEU A 5 33.42 -28.76 -32.68
CA LEU A 5 32.76 -27.98 -31.64
C LEU A 5 31.79 -28.91 -30.87
N PRO A 6 31.74 -28.83 -29.53
CA PRO A 6 30.78 -29.60 -28.75
C PRO A 6 29.34 -29.25 -29.15
N PRO A 7 28.42 -30.23 -29.16
CA PRO A 7 27.05 -29.99 -29.55
C PRO A 7 26.41 -28.93 -28.64
N PRO A 8 25.52 -28.07 -29.18
CA PRO A 8 24.84 -27.06 -28.39
C PRO A 8 24.08 -27.73 -27.24
N PRO A 9 24.06 -27.12 -26.04
CA PRO A 9 23.31 -27.66 -24.91
C PRO A 9 21.84 -27.81 -25.30
N ALA A 10 21.27 -28.98 -25.00
CA ALA A 10 19.88 -29.28 -25.29
C ALA A 10 18.97 -28.15 -24.77
N PRO A 11 17.95 -27.74 -25.54
CA PRO A 11 17.02 -26.71 -25.10
C PRO A 11 16.41 -27.14 -23.76
N ARG A 12 16.68 -26.36 -22.71
CA ARG A 12 16.00 -26.52 -21.42
C ARG A 12 14.50 -26.45 -21.72
N THR A 13 13.82 -27.57 -21.51
CA THR A 13 12.36 -27.67 -21.56
C THR A 13 11.79 -26.51 -20.76
N VAL A 14 11.12 -25.58 -21.43
CA VAL A 14 10.37 -24.49 -20.79
C VAL A 14 9.36 -25.18 -19.89
N ALA A 15 9.56 -25.10 -18.58
CA ALA A 15 8.59 -25.60 -17.62
C ALA A 15 7.24 -24.94 -17.95
N GLY A 16 6.22 -25.75 -18.26
CA GLY A 16 4.90 -25.24 -18.62
C GLY A 16 4.31 -24.35 -17.53
N THR A 17 3.34 -23.51 -17.89
CA THR A 17 2.60 -22.67 -16.95
C THR A 17 2.06 -23.53 -15.80
N PRO A 18 2.36 -23.21 -14.53
CA PRO A 18 1.93 -24.04 -13.41
C PRO A 18 0.39 -24.09 -13.31
N PRO A 19 -0.16 -25.17 -12.72
CA PRO A 19 -1.59 -25.28 -12.46
C PRO A 19 -2.12 -24.06 -11.70
N LEU A 20 -3.34 -23.60 -12.03
CA LEU A 20 -3.91 -22.36 -11.48
C LEU A 20 -4.14 -22.46 -9.96
N LEU A 21 -4.67 -23.59 -9.50
CA LEU A 21 -5.15 -23.72 -8.12
C LEU A 21 -4.04 -23.50 -7.07
N PRO A 22 -2.85 -24.14 -7.14
CA PRO A 22 -1.77 -23.86 -6.20
C PRO A 22 -1.29 -22.41 -6.22
N VAL A 23 -1.35 -21.74 -7.38
CA VAL A 23 -0.98 -20.33 -7.52
C VAL A 23 -1.98 -19.43 -6.80
N LEU A 24 -3.28 -19.69 -6.97
CA LEU A 24 -4.36 -18.95 -6.28
C LEU A 24 -4.34 -19.19 -4.77
N VAL A 25 -4.17 -20.45 -4.33
CA VAL A 25 -4.04 -20.76 -2.91
C VAL A 25 -2.85 -20.01 -2.32
N GLY A 26 -1.70 -20.03 -2.98
CA GLY A 26 -0.54 -19.26 -2.53
C GLY A 26 -0.78 -17.76 -2.46
N PHE A 27 -1.52 -17.19 -3.42
CA PHE A 27 -1.90 -15.78 -3.40
C PHE A 27 -2.83 -15.46 -2.24
N LEU A 28 -3.88 -16.26 -2.03
CA LEU A 28 -4.83 -16.08 -0.93
C LEU A 28 -4.14 -16.19 0.43
N VAL A 29 -3.22 -17.14 0.61
CA VAL A 29 -2.45 -17.25 1.86
C VAL A 29 -1.59 -15.99 2.09
N ASP A 30 -0.95 -15.44 1.05
CA ASP A 30 -0.20 -14.18 1.19
C ASP A 30 -1.11 -13.01 1.58
N VAL A 31 -2.30 -12.91 0.98
CA VAL A 31 -3.31 -11.88 1.32
C VAL A 31 -3.79 -12.03 2.76
N LEU A 32 -4.12 -13.25 3.19
CA LEU A 32 -4.60 -13.51 4.56
C LEU A 32 -3.54 -13.21 5.60
N ILE A 33 -2.27 -13.57 5.35
CA ILE A 33 -1.16 -13.21 6.24
C ILE A 33 -1.01 -11.69 6.29
N ALA A 34 -1.01 -11.01 5.14
CA ALA A 34 -0.84 -9.56 5.08
C ALA A 34 -1.97 -8.83 5.84
N ALA A 35 -3.22 -9.16 5.55
CA ALA A 35 -4.39 -8.56 6.19
C ALA A 35 -4.46 -8.88 7.69
N GLY A 36 -4.19 -10.13 8.07
CA GLY A 36 -4.16 -10.55 9.47
C GLY A 36 -3.08 -9.82 10.28
N LEU A 37 -1.87 -9.69 9.73
CA LEU A 37 -0.79 -8.93 10.37
C LEU A 37 -1.13 -7.45 10.45
N LEU A 38 -1.62 -6.84 9.37
CA LEU A 38 -2.01 -5.43 9.34
C LEU A 38 -3.05 -5.14 10.43
N LEU A 39 -4.12 -5.93 10.50
CA LEU A 39 -5.17 -5.77 11.50
C LEU A 39 -4.63 -5.96 12.92
N THR A 40 -3.92 -7.07 13.16
CA THR A 40 -3.42 -7.41 14.50
C THR A 40 -2.43 -6.36 15.01
N LEU A 41 -1.50 -5.91 14.18
CA LEU A 41 -0.53 -4.89 14.54
C LEU A 41 -1.16 -3.52 14.73
N SER A 42 -2.20 -3.19 13.96
CA SER A 42 -2.94 -1.94 14.16
C SER A 42 -3.65 -1.92 15.52
N ILE A 43 -4.37 -3.01 15.85
CA ILE A 43 -5.03 -3.17 17.15
C ILE A 43 -4.01 -3.15 18.29
N ALA A 44 -2.91 -3.90 18.16
CA ALA A 44 -1.86 -3.97 19.17
C ALA A 44 -1.17 -2.61 19.39
N GLY A 45 -0.92 -1.84 18.32
CA GLY A 45 -0.33 -0.51 18.40
C GLY A 45 -1.20 0.46 19.18
N PHE A 46 -2.49 0.53 18.87
CA PHE A 46 -3.43 1.39 19.61
C PHE A 46 -3.66 0.92 21.04
N ALA A 47 -3.75 -0.38 21.29
CA ALA A 47 -3.87 -0.94 22.62
C ALA A 47 -2.64 -0.62 23.49
N LEU A 48 -1.44 -0.81 22.95
CA LEU A 48 -0.18 -0.49 23.64
C LEU A 48 -0.11 1.00 23.98
N TRP A 49 -0.44 1.88 23.02
CA TRP A 49 -0.49 3.31 23.27
C TRP A 49 -1.47 3.66 24.40
N GLY A 50 -2.68 3.08 24.37
CA GLY A 50 -3.70 3.32 25.40
C GLY A 50 -3.24 2.87 26.79
N VAL A 51 -2.60 1.70 26.87
CA VAL A 51 -2.00 1.18 28.11
C VAL A 51 -0.93 2.14 28.65
N VAL A 52 0.03 2.55 27.81
CA VAL A 52 1.11 3.46 28.21
C VAL A 52 0.54 4.80 28.72
N ARG A 53 -0.44 5.37 28.02
CA ARG A 53 -1.08 6.63 28.40
C ARG A 53 -1.86 6.50 29.71
N GLY A 54 -2.62 5.42 29.88
CA GLY A 54 -3.35 5.13 31.11
C GLY A 54 -2.42 4.99 32.32
N PHE A 55 -1.33 4.23 32.18
CA PHE A 55 -0.31 4.11 33.24
C PHE A 55 0.35 5.45 33.58
N GLY A 56 0.65 6.27 32.57
CA GLY A 56 1.20 7.62 32.79
C GLY A 56 0.25 8.51 33.60
N HIS A 57 -1.04 8.49 33.26
CA HIS A 57 -2.06 9.25 34.00
C HIS A 57 -2.20 8.79 35.46
N VAL A 58 -2.24 7.48 35.71
CA VAL A 58 -2.31 6.93 37.07
C VAL A 58 -1.08 7.31 37.89
N GLN A 59 0.12 7.25 37.31
CA GLN A 59 1.35 7.64 38.00
C GLN A 59 1.38 9.13 38.34
N ALA A 60 0.96 10.00 37.41
CA ALA A 60 0.87 11.44 37.64
C ALA A 60 -0.13 11.78 38.75
N ALA A 61 -1.30 11.14 38.77
CA ALA A 61 -2.30 11.33 39.82
C ALA A 61 -1.77 10.86 41.18
N LYS A 62 -1.13 9.68 41.24
CA LYS A 62 -0.50 9.17 42.48
C LYS A 62 0.59 10.09 43.01
N ALA A 63 1.38 10.71 42.15
CA ALA A 63 2.40 11.69 42.55
C ALA A 63 1.79 12.94 43.22
N GLN A 64 0.51 13.21 42.99
CA GLN A 64 -0.26 14.29 43.63
C GLN A 64 -1.10 13.79 44.82
N GLY A 65 -0.93 12.53 45.24
CA GLY A 65 -1.72 11.93 46.32
C GLY A 65 -3.14 11.54 45.93
N LEU A 66 -3.46 11.54 44.63
CA LEU A 66 -4.78 11.19 44.11
C LEU A 66 -4.83 9.71 43.67
N THR A 67 -6.02 9.12 43.76
CA THR A 67 -6.32 7.77 43.26
C THR A 67 -7.44 7.85 42.22
N PRO A 68 -7.11 7.92 40.92
CA PRO A 68 -8.12 8.07 39.88
C PRO A 68 -8.95 6.79 39.76
N SER A 69 -10.26 6.97 39.61
CA SER A 69 -11.21 5.89 39.31
C SER A 69 -10.96 5.32 37.91
N PRO A 70 -11.40 4.07 37.63
CA PRO A 70 -11.28 3.49 36.30
C PRO A 70 -11.88 4.34 35.18
N THR A 71 -13.00 5.02 35.45
CA THR A 71 -13.67 5.91 34.50
C THR A 71 -12.86 7.16 34.19
N GLU A 72 -12.18 7.74 35.18
CA GLU A 72 -11.28 8.88 34.97
C GLU A 72 -10.06 8.47 34.16
N VAL A 73 -9.49 7.28 34.42
CA VAL A 73 -8.37 6.75 33.62
C VAL A 73 -8.79 6.52 32.17
N MET A 74 -9.97 5.93 31.93
CA MET A 74 -10.49 5.72 30.58
C MET A 74 -10.72 7.05 29.85
N ALA A 75 -11.30 8.04 30.51
CA ALA A 75 -11.50 9.37 29.94
C ALA A 75 -10.15 10.06 29.59
N ALA A 76 -9.12 9.87 30.42
CA ALA A 76 -7.80 10.45 30.21
C ALA A 76 -6.99 9.81 29.06
N ILE A 77 -7.26 8.54 28.73
CA ILE A 77 -6.65 7.89 27.56
C ILE A 77 -7.08 8.61 26.28
N GLY A 78 -8.37 8.84 26.09
CA GLY A 78 -8.90 9.54 24.92
C GLY A 78 -8.56 8.84 23.59
N GLN A 79 -8.44 9.63 22.51
CA GLN A 79 -8.11 9.13 21.17
C GLN A 79 -6.61 9.29 20.85
N PRO A 80 -6.03 8.36 20.07
CA PRO A 80 -4.64 8.47 19.66
C PRO A 80 -4.46 9.69 18.76
N GLY A 81 -3.51 10.56 19.12
CA GLY A 81 -3.13 11.68 18.26
C GLY A 81 -2.51 11.20 16.93
N VAL A 82 -2.44 12.09 15.95
CA VAL A 82 -1.96 11.80 14.59
C VAL A 82 -0.68 10.99 14.55
N MET A 83 0.35 11.40 15.31
CA MET A 83 1.67 10.74 15.24
C MET A 83 1.58 9.25 15.61
N VAL A 84 0.74 8.91 16.59
CA VAL A 84 0.51 7.52 16.99
C VAL A 84 -0.18 6.75 15.89
N GLN A 85 -1.16 7.37 15.21
CA GLN A 85 -1.86 6.76 14.09
C GLN A 85 -0.92 6.54 12.90
N LEU A 86 -0.08 7.51 12.54
CA LEU A 86 0.93 7.38 11.48
C LEU A 86 1.98 6.30 11.79
N LEU A 87 2.50 6.26 13.01
CA LEU A 87 3.45 5.24 13.43
C LEU A 87 2.82 3.84 13.45
N THR A 88 1.57 3.74 13.92
CA THR A 88 0.82 2.48 13.90
C THR A 88 0.60 2.00 12.47
N ALA A 89 0.18 2.89 11.55
CA ALA A 89 0.02 2.60 10.13
C ALA A 89 1.34 2.19 9.46
N LEU A 90 2.45 2.85 9.82
CA LEU A 90 3.78 2.50 9.35
C LEU A 90 4.15 1.07 9.76
N VAL A 91 4.04 0.76 11.05
CA VAL A 91 4.39 -0.57 11.57
C VAL A 91 3.48 -1.65 10.98
N SER A 92 2.18 -1.39 10.92
CA SER A 92 1.20 -2.37 10.42
C SER A 92 1.27 -2.59 8.91
N THR A 93 1.82 -1.64 8.14
CA THR A 93 2.04 -1.78 6.69
C THR A 93 3.43 -2.34 6.37
N ALA A 94 4.48 -1.81 7.00
CA ALA A 94 5.86 -2.20 6.74
C ALA A 94 6.14 -3.65 7.16
N THR A 95 5.58 -4.09 8.29
CA THR A 95 5.79 -5.45 8.82
C THR A 95 5.31 -6.54 7.85
N PRO A 96 4.06 -6.59 7.40
CA PRO A 96 3.62 -7.61 6.44
C PRO A 96 4.38 -7.51 5.11
N ALA A 97 4.67 -6.29 4.63
CA ALA A 97 5.44 -6.09 3.40
C ALA A 97 6.84 -6.72 3.47
N LEU A 98 7.59 -6.41 4.53
CA LEU A 98 8.94 -6.92 4.75
C LEU A 98 8.94 -8.43 5.06
N LEU A 99 8.03 -8.87 5.93
CA LEU A 99 7.93 -10.28 6.34
C LEU A 99 7.64 -11.15 5.13
N LEU A 100 6.60 -10.84 4.34
CA LEU A 100 6.25 -11.63 3.17
C LEU A 100 7.31 -11.52 2.05
N TYR A 101 7.94 -10.35 1.90
CA TYR A 101 9.07 -10.20 0.99
C TYR A 101 10.21 -11.15 1.37
N TYR A 102 10.72 -11.11 2.61
CA TYR A 102 11.86 -11.94 2.99
C TYR A 102 11.53 -13.42 3.10
N TRP A 103 10.33 -13.76 3.58
CA TRP A 103 9.93 -15.15 3.81
C TRP A 103 9.47 -15.86 2.53
N ARG A 104 8.67 -15.19 1.69
CA ARG A 104 7.93 -15.88 0.61
C ARG A 104 8.32 -15.46 -0.79
N ARG A 105 8.76 -14.22 -1.00
CA ARG A 105 8.96 -13.65 -2.35
C ARG A 105 10.23 -12.80 -2.46
N ARG A 106 11.32 -13.21 -1.81
CA ARG A 106 12.57 -12.43 -1.76
C ARG A 106 13.16 -12.31 -3.16
N ALA A 107 13.60 -11.11 -3.53
CA ALA A 107 14.24 -10.91 -4.81
C ALA A 107 15.59 -11.64 -4.88
N THR A 108 15.84 -12.37 -5.96
CA THR A 108 17.13 -13.00 -6.23
C THR A 108 18.17 -11.95 -6.65
N ALA A 109 19.46 -12.31 -6.63
CA ALA A 109 20.51 -11.41 -7.09
C ALA A 109 20.35 -11.02 -8.57
N ALA A 110 19.88 -11.95 -9.41
CA ALA A 110 19.60 -11.72 -10.82
C ALA A 110 18.46 -10.71 -11.00
N GLU A 111 17.33 -10.89 -10.31
CA GLU A 111 16.19 -9.97 -10.36
C GLU A 111 16.57 -8.55 -9.89
N ARG A 112 17.36 -8.43 -8.80
CA ARG A 112 17.84 -7.13 -8.32
C ARG A 112 18.73 -6.43 -9.34
N THR A 113 19.56 -7.19 -10.05
CA THR A 113 20.44 -6.65 -11.09
C THR A 113 19.63 -6.21 -12.31
N ALA A 114 18.68 -7.03 -12.76
CA ALA A 114 17.75 -6.67 -13.84
C ALA A 114 16.92 -5.42 -13.50
N SER A 115 16.38 -5.31 -12.29
CA SER A 115 15.62 -4.14 -11.84
C SER A 115 16.49 -2.87 -11.81
N ARG A 116 17.75 -2.96 -11.37
CA ARG A 116 18.68 -1.81 -11.43
C ARG A 116 19.00 -1.40 -12.85
N ALA A 117 19.24 -2.35 -13.75
CA ALA A 117 19.45 -2.06 -15.17
C ALA A 117 18.20 -1.41 -15.80
N ALA A 118 17.01 -1.91 -15.47
CA ALA A 118 15.75 -1.34 -15.92
C ALA A 118 15.55 0.10 -15.44
N ALA A 119 15.86 0.41 -14.17
CA ALA A 119 15.74 1.76 -13.62
C ALA A 119 16.69 2.80 -14.27
N ARG A 120 17.79 2.35 -14.90
CA ARG A 120 18.71 3.23 -15.64
C ARG A 120 18.20 3.61 -17.03
N ARG A 121 17.15 2.96 -17.54
CA ARG A 121 16.59 3.28 -18.86
C ARG A 121 15.70 4.51 -18.78
N ALA A 122 15.95 5.50 -19.64
CA ALA A 122 15.11 6.71 -19.73
C ALA A 122 13.63 6.38 -19.99
N SER A 123 13.35 5.35 -20.81
CA SER A 123 11.98 4.91 -21.10
C SER A 123 11.21 4.48 -19.85
N THR A 124 11.87 3.97 -18.81
CA THR A 124 11.23 3.64 -17.52
C THR A 124 10.56 4.85 -16.91
N TRP A 125 11.26 5.99 -16.90
CA TRP A 125 10.76 7.23 -16.31
C TRP A 125 9.72 7.92 -17.20
N GLY A 126 9.85 7.78 -18.53
CA GLY A 126 8.78 8.17 -19.46
C GLY A 126 7.47 7.42 -19.20
N TRP A 127 7.51 6.09 -19.04
CA TRP A 127 6.33 5.30 -18.65
C TRP A 127 5.83 5.66 -17.24
N THR A 128 6.73 5.94 -16.31
CA THR A 128 6.38 6.36 -14.94
C THR A 128 5.57 7.65 -14.95
N ALA A 129 6.04 8.68 -15.66
CA ALA A 129 5.33 9.95 -15.78
C ALA A 129 3.98 9.79 -16.48
N LEU A 130 3.93 9.01 -17.56
CA LEU A 130 2.69 8.73 -18.28
C LEU A 130 1.64 8.05 -17.38
N ILE A 131 2.04 7.01 -16.65
CA ILE A 131 1.12 6.28 -15.77
C ILE A 131 0.72 7.12 -14.57
N ALA A 132 1.64 7.91 -14.00
CA ALA A 132 1.30 8.83 -12.92
C ALA A 132 0.22 9.84 -13.36
N ALA A 133 0.38 10.44 -14.55
CA ALA A 133 -0.61 11.35 -15.13
C ALA A 133 -1.93 10.65 -15.46
N ALA A 134 -1.89 9.44 -16.04
CA ALA A 134 -3.08 8.68 -16.39
C ALA A 134 -3.91 8.30 -15.15
N VAL A 135 -3.25 7.88 -14.07
CA VAL A 135 -3.92 7.59 -12.78
C VAL A 135 -4.57 8.86 -12.24
N PHE A 136 -3.85 9.97 -12.17
CA PHE A 136 -4.40 11.25 -11.70
C PHE A 136 -5.63 11.68 -12.50
N LEU A 137 -5.55 11.67 -13.83
CA LEU A 137 -6.65 12.07 -14.71
C LEU A 137 -7.86 11.14 -14.57
N LEU A 138 -7.64 9.82 -14.49
CA LEU A 138 -8.71 8.85 -14.31
C LEU A 138 -9.39 9.03 -12.95
N SER A 139 -8.62 9.17 -11.87
CA SER A 139 -9.16 9.39 -10.52
C SER A 139 -9.99 10.67 -10.45
N ASN A 140 -9.53 11.74 -11.09
CA ASN A 140 -10.28 12.99 -11.18
C ASN A 140 -11.58 12.83 -11.99
N LEU A 141 -11.51 12.20 -13.17
CA LEU A 141 -12.67 11.94 -14.01
C LEU A 141 -13.74 11.13 -13.26
N VAL A 142 -13.33 10.05 -12.60
CA VAL A 142 -14.23 9.20 -11.80
C VAL A 142 -14.86 10.00 -10.66
N SER A 143 -14.10 10.87 -10.00
CA SER A 143 -14.60 11.71 -8.90
C SER A 143 -15.59 12.78 -9.37
N VAL A 144 -15.34 13.41 -10.52
CA VAL A 144 -16.25 14.39 -11.15
C VAL A 144 -17.54 13.71 -11.59
N ALA A 145 -17.44 12.56 -12.27
CA ALA A 145 -18.60 11.81 -12.73
C ALA A 145 -19.47 11.34 -11.54
N ALA A 146 -18.84 10.84 -10.47
CA ALA A 146 -19.55 10.45 -9.25
C ALA A 146 -20.25 11.65 -8.59
N SER A 147 -19.57 12.80 -8.51
CA SER A 147 -20.14 14.03 -7.94
C SER A 147 -21.34 14.52 -8.73
N ALA A 148 -21.32 14.42 -10.06
CA ALA A 148 -22.46 14.76 -10.92
C ALA A 148 -23.68 13.86 -10.67
N LEU A 149 -23.48 12.64 -10.14
CA LEU A 149 -24.52 11.71 -9.73
C LEU A 149 -24.91 11.86 -8.24
N GLY A 150 -24.39 12.87 -7.55
CA GLY A 150 -24.63 13.09 -6.12
C GLY A 150 -23.86 12.15 -5.19
N ILE A 151 -22.93 11.36 -5.71
CA ILE A 151 -22.08 10.44 -4.93
C ILE A 151 -20.87 11.23 -4.43
N LYS A 152 -20.79 11.45 -3.11
CA LYS A 152 -19.71 12.18 -2.45
C LYS A 152 -18.95 11.25 -1.49
N PRO A 153 -17.99 10.48 -2.01
CA PRO A 153 -17.22 9.54 -1.21
C PRO A 153 -16.22 10.29 -0.31
N VAL A 154 -16.09 9.84 0.93
CA VAL A 154 -15.09 10.35 1.88
C VAL A 154 -14.09 9.23 2.16
N PRO A 155 -12.86 9.28 1.63
CA PRO A 155 -11.84 8.29 1.96
C PRO A 155 -11.63 8.18 3.46
N THR A 156 -11.50 6.95 3.96
CA THR A 156 -11.38 6.65 5.39
C THR A 156 -10.15 7.30 6.02
N ASN A 157 -9.09 7.51 5.23
CA ASN A 157 -7.87 8.16 5.69
C ASN A 157 -7.92 9.70 5.63
N LEU A 158 -8.92 10.32 4.99
CA LEU A 158 -8.95 11.78 4.78
C LEU A 158 -8.85 12.59 6.08
N PRO A 159 -9.63 12.30 7.15
CA PRO A 159 -9.53 13.07 8.40
C PRO A 159 -8.13 12.99 9.02
N LEU A 160 -7.49 11.82 8.96
CA LEU A 160 -6.11 11.65 9.43
C LEU A 160 -5.13 12.48 8.59
N MET A 161 -5.30 12.53 7.27
CA MET A 161 -4.45 13.33 6.39
C MET A 161 -4.60 14.83 6.65
N GLU A 162 -5.83 15.32 6.86
CA GLU A 162 -6.10 16.72 7.19
C GLU A 162 -5.45 17.11 8.53
N GLU A 163 -5.68 16.32 9.58
CA GLU A 163 -5.11 16.58 10.91
C GLU A 163 -3.58 16.51 10.88
N ALA A 164 -3.02 15.53 10.15
CA ALA A 164 -1.58 15.37 10.00
C ALA A 164 -0.93 16.50 9.20
N LEU A 165 -1.62 17.03 8.20
CA LEU A 165 -1.13 18.14 7.40
C LEU A 165 -1.08 19.43 8.23
N GLN A 166 -2.06 19.64 9.11
CA GLN A 166 -2.10 20.78 10.01
C GLN A 166 -1.04 20.69 11.12
N GLN A 167 -0.86 19.52 11.74
CA GLN A 167 0.01 19.37 12.91
C GLN A 167 1.45 18.99 12.55
N TRP A 168 1.65 18.14 11.55
CA TRP A 168 2.94 17.50 11.23
C TRP A 168 3.18 17.39 9.71
N PRO A 169 3.13 18.49 8.94
CA PRO A 169 3.14 18.47 7.47
C PRO A 169 4.35 17.75 6.87
N LEU A 170 5.54 17.94 7.45
CA LEU A 170 6.76 17.26 6.98
C LEU A 170 6.71 15.75 7.25
N ALA A 171 6.26 15.33 8.44
CA ALA A 171 6.16 13.92 8.78
C ALA A 171 5.13 13.22 7.89
N LEU A 172 3.97 13.86 7.67
CA LEU A 172 2.95 13.38 6.74
C LEU A 172 3.51 13.25 5.32
N THR A 173 4.19 14.29 4.81
CA THR A 173 4.73 14.29 3.45
C THR A 173 5.72 13.15 3.26
N VAL A 174 6.68 12.99 4.18
CA VAL A 174 7.66 11.90 4.11
C VAL A 174 6.97 10.54 4.18
N PHE A 175 5.99 10.39 5.08
CA PHE A 175 5.24 9.15 5.21
C PHE A 175 4.45 8.81 3.94
N ALA A 176 3.55 9.71 3.50
CA ALA A 176 2.61 9.45 2.41
C ALA A 176 3.27 9.44 1.02
N VAL A 177 4.33 10.22 0.79
CA VAL A 177 4.95 10.35 -0.54
C VAL A 177 6.10 9.34 -0.73
N VAL A 178 6.77 8.93 0.34
CA VAL A 178 7.98 8.09 0.24
C VAL A 178 7.78 6.75 0.93
N ILE A 179 7.48 6.75 2.23
CA ILE A 179 7.53 5.55 3.05
C ILE A 179 6.38 4.59 2.73
N ALA A 180 5.14 5.08 2.73
CA ALA A 180 3.95 4.28 2.43
C ALA A 180 4.02 3.67 1.02
N PRO A 181 4.26 4.43 -0.07
CA PRO A 181 4.45 3.87 -1.41
C PRO A 181 5.54 2.80 -1.48
N ALA A 182 6.67 2.97 -0.77
CA ALA A 182 7.73 1.97 -0.79
C ALA A 182 7.29 0.62 -0.23
N TYR A 183 6.59 0.61 0.92
CA TYR A 183 6.11 -0.63 1.54
C TYR A 183 4.88 -1.21 0.86
N GLU A 184 3.96 -0.36 0.39
CA GLU A 184 2.79 -0.80 -0.35
C GLU A 184 3.18 -1.44 -1.68
N GLU A 185 4.03 -0.80 -2.49
CA GLU A 185 4.44 -1.40 -3.76
C GLU A 185 5.28 -2.67 -3.55
N LEU A 186 6.07 -2.74 -2.46
CA LEU A 186 6.76 -3.98 -2.07
C LEU A 186 5.74 -5.12 -1.81
N LEU A 187 4.69 -4.86 -1.04
CA LEU A 187 3.66 -5.86 -0.77
C LEU A 187 2.83 -6.18 -2.02
N PHE A 188 2.20 -5.19 -2.63
CA PHE A 188 1.23 -5.41 -3.70
C PHE A 188 1.89 -5.81 -5.02
N ARG A 189 3.04 -5.23 -5.38
CA ARG A 189 3.69 -5.52 -6.68
C ARG A 189 4.72 -6.63 -6.58
N ARG A 190 5.64 -6.55 -5.63
CA ARG A 190 6.72 -7.54 -5.54
C ARG A 190 6.23 -8.87 -4.97
N VAL A 191 5.38 -8.86 -3.95
CA VAL A 191 4.86 -10.08 -3.32
C VAL A 191 3.62 -10.60 -4.06
N LEU A 192 2.49 -9.89 -3.97
CA LEU A 192 1.19 -10.39 -4.42
C LEU A 192 1.10 -10.53 -5.94
N PHE A 193 1.24 -9.43 -6.67
CA PHE A 193 1.28 -9.46 -8.14
C PHE A 193 2.45 -10.31 -8.65
N GLY A 194 3.63 -10.15 -8.04
CA GLY A 194 4.84 -10.87 -8.42
C GLY A 194 4.68 -12.39 -8.40
N ARG A 195 3.84 -12.95 -7.50
CA ARG A 195 3.50 -14.39 -7.50
C ARG A 195 2.81 -14.82 -8.78
N LEU A 196 1.78 -14.08 -9.19
CA LEU A 196 0.99 -14.36 -10.38
C LEU A 196 1.81 -14.11 -11.65
N LEU A 197 2.64 -13.06 -11.65
CA LEU A 197 3.57 -12.78 -12.74
C LEU A 197 4.58 -13.93 -12.93
N ALA A 198 5.21 -14.41 -11.86
CA ALA A 198 6.16 -15.53 -11.94
C ALA A 198 5.50 -16.85 -12.38
N ALA A 199 4.19 -16.98 -12.16
CA ALA A 199 3.39 -18.10 -12.64
C ALA A 199 2.90 -17.92 -14.11
N GLY A 200 3.37 -16.90 -14.83
CA GLY A 200 2.98 -16.63 -16.21
C GLY A 200 1.56 -16.06 -16.37
N ARG A 201 0.99 -15.48 -15.31
CA ARG A 201 -0.40 -15.00 -15.25
C ARG A 201 -0.49 -13.49 -14.93
N PRO A 202 0.13 -12.61 -15.74
CA PRO A 202 0.22 -11.17 -15.44
C PRO A 202 -1.16 -10.50 -15.34
N TRP A 203 -2.08 -10.78 -16.28
CA TRP A 203 -3.41 -10.17 -16.27
C TRP A 203 -4.24 -10.53 -15.03
N LEU A 204 -4.21 -11.81 -14.63
CA LEU A 204 -4.85 -12.24 -13.40
C LEU A 204 -4.21 -11.57 -12.17
N GLY A 205 -2.88 -11.42 -12.18
CA GLY A 205 -2.17 -10.69 -11.15
C GLY A 205 -2.59 -9.22 -11.06
N ILE A 206 -2.76 -8.53 -12.19
CA ILE A 206 -3.21 -7.13 -12.25
C ILE A 206 -4.59 -7.01 -11.59
N VAL A 207 -5.55 -7.85 -11.98
CA VAL A 207 -6.92 -7.81 -11.46
C VAL A 207 -6.94 -8.15 -9.97
N LEU A 208 -6.34 -9.26 -9.55
CA LEU A 208 -6.41 -9.71 -8.16
C LEU A 208 -5.65 -8.77 -7.22
N SER A 209 -4.44 -8.34 -7.58
CA SER A 209 -3.68 -7.41 -6.73
C SER A 209 -4.28 -6.01 -6.69
N GLY A 210 -4.90 -5.55 -7.78
CA GLY A 210 -5.67 -4.29 -7.81
C GLY A 210 -6.91 -4.35 -6.93
N ALA A 211 -7.67 -5.45 -6.99
CA ALA A 211 -8.83 -5.67 -6.13
C ALA A 211 -8.45 -5.74 -4.65
N THR A 212 -7.37 -6.46 -4.30
CA THR A 212 -6.87 -6.48 -2.91
C THR A 212 -6.40 -5.10 -2.46
N PHE A 213 -5.74 -4.34 -3.34
CA PHE A 213 -5.32 -2.97 -3.03
C PHE A 213 -6.52 -2.07 -2.69
N ALA A 214 -7.57 -2.10 -3.51
CA ALA A 214 -8.81 -1.38 -3.26
C ALA A 214 -9.48 -1.76 -1.92
N LEU A 215 -9.59 -3.07 -1.65
CA LEU A 215 -10.21 -3.59 -0.43
C LEU A 215 -9.48 -3.15 0.84
N VAL A 216 -8.14 -3.09 0.82
CA VAL A 216 -7.35 -2.67 1.99
C VAL A 216 -7.44 -1.16 2.23
N HIS A 217 -7.59 -0.37 1.16
CA HIS A 217 -7.76 1.07 1.28
C HIS A 217 -9.15 1.44 1.80
N GLU A 218 -10.18 0.71 1.38
CA GLU A 218 -11.56 0.94 1.82
C GLU A 218 -12.25 -0.38 2.14
N VAL A 219 -12.41 -0.65 3.44
CA VAL A 219 -13.15 -1.82 3.92
C VAL A 219 -14.63 -1.46 4.04
N PRO A 220 -15.54 -2.13 3.29
CA PRO A 220 -16.96 -1.84 3.33
C PRO A 220 -17.52 -2.01 4.75
N GLY A 221 -18.35 -1.06 5.18
CA GLY A 221 -18.99 -1.09 6.50
C GLY A 221 -18.15 -0.53 7.65
N ILE A 222 -16.91 -0.11 7.39
CA ILE A 222 -16.08 0.60 8.39
C ILE A 222 -16.29 2.12 8.33
N SER A 223 -16.40 2.69 7.13
CA SER A 223 -16.67 4.12 6.94
C SER A 223 -18.17 4.41 6.86
N GLY A 224 -18.54 5.70 7.03
CA GLY A 224 -19.91 6.19 6.85
C GLY A 224 -20.38 6.24 5.38
N ASN A 225 -19.57 5.71 4.45
CA ASN A 225 -19.89 5.71 3.02
C ASN A 225 -20.98 4.68 2.67
N GLY A 226 -21.92 5.09 1.81
CA GLY A 226 -22.87 4.17 1.20
C GLY A 226 -22.23 3.29 0.11
N LEU A 227 -22.97 2.27 -0.36
CA LEU A 227 -22.48 1.29 -1.33
C LEU A 227 -21.92 1.92 -2.61
N ALA A 228 -22.59 2.94 -3.15
CA ALA A 228 -22.16 3.64 -4.36
C ALA A 228 -20.83 4.40 -4.16
N ALA A 229 -20.64 5.01 -2.99
CA ALA A 229 -19.40 5.69 -2.62
C ALA A 229 -18.24 4.69 -2.46
N ILE A 230 -18.48 3.54 -1.81
CA ILE A 230 -17.49 2.46 -1.71
C ILE A 230 -17.11 1.93 -3.10
N ALA A 231 -18.09 1.69 -3.98
CA ALA A 231 -17.83 1.22 -5.34
C ALA A 231 -16.98 2.22 -6.14
N GLN A 232 -17.23 3.53 -5.98
CA GLN A 232 -16.42 4.58 -6.58
C GLN A 232 -14.99 4.55 -6.05
N LEU A 233 -14.79 4.47 -4.74
CA LEU A 233 -13.45 4.45 -4.13
C LEU A 233 -12.69 3.21 -4.58
N TRP A 234 -13.35 2.06 -4.65
CA TRP A 234 -12.78 0.83 -5.16
C TRP A 234 -12.39 0.91 -6.63
N LEU A 235 -13.17 1.62 -7.45
CA LEU A 235 -12.80 1.86 -8.84
C LEU A 235 -11.52 2.71 -8.92
N VAL A 236 -11.40 3.74 -8.10
CA VAL A 236 -10.21 4.60 -8.03
C VAL A 236 -8.99 3.81 -7.55
N TYR A 237 -9.04 3.23 -6.36
CA TYR A 237 -7.91 2.49 -5.79
C TYR A 237 -7.57 1.24 -6.61
N GLY A 238 -8.57 0.54 -7.11
CA GLY A 238 -8.39 -0.68 -7.90
C GLY A 238 -7.74 -0.41 -9.25
N SER A 239 -8.18 0.65 -9.95
CA SER A 239 -7.56 1.06 -11.22
C SER A 239 -6.14 1.61 -11.02
N MET A 240 -5.89 2.36 -9.94
CA MET A 240 -4.54 2.78 -9.56
C MET A 240 -3.63 1.58 -9.31
N GLY A 241 -4.10 0.61 -8.50
CA GLY A 241 -3.34 -0.60 -8.21
C GLY A 241 -3.06 -1.44 -9.46
N ALA A 242 -4.03 -1.54 -10.36
CA ALA A 242 -3.87 -2.20 -11.65
C ALA A 242 -2.84 -1.49 -12.55
N ALA A 243 -2.88 -0.16 -12.61
CA ALA A 243 -1.95 0.65 -13.39
C ALA A 243 -0.50 0.50 -12.89
N PHE A 244 -0.29 0.49 -11.57
CA PHE A 244 1.04 0.28 -10.98
C PHE A 244 1.55 -1.16 -11.18
N ALA A 245 0.68 -2.17 -11.13
CA ALA A 245 1.03 -3.54 -11.50
C ALA A 245 1.46 -3.66 -12.96
N TRP A 246 0.72 -3.01 -13.87
CA TRP A 246 1.11 -2.94 -15.29
C TRP A 246 2.42 -2.20 -15.48
N LEU A 247 2.64 -1.07 -14.80
CA LEU A 247 3.89 -0.30 -14.89
C LEU A 247 5.08 -1.12 -14.41
N TYR A 248 4.94 -1.85 -13.31
CA TYR A 248 5.97 -2.77 -12.83
C TYR A 248 6.29 -3.86 -13.86
N TRP A 249 5.26 -4.46 -14.46
CA TRP A 249 5.43 -5.48 -15.50
C TRP A 249 6.11 -4.92 -16.74
N ARG A 250 5.70 -3.73 -17.18
CA ARG A 250 6.21 -3.05 -18.38
C ARG A 250 7.67 -2.66 -18.24
N THR A 251 8.05 -2.15 -17.06
CA THR A 251 9.38 -1.58 -16.82
C THR A 251 10.36 -2.58 -16.23
N GLY A 252 9.89 -3.63 -15.55
CA GLY A 252 10.73 -4.62 -14.89
C GLY A 252 11.44 -4.11 -13.63
N THR A 253 10.99 -2.99 -13.05
CA THR A 253 11.60 -2.41 -11.85
C THR A 253 10.57 -1.85 -10.90
N LEU A 254 10.74 -2.11 -9.60
CA LEU A 254 9.82 -1.64 -8.56
C LEU A 254 9.94 -0.13 -8.32
N TRP A 255 11.06 0.49 -8.70
CA TRP A 255 11.27 1.93 -8.56
C TRP A 255 10.27 2.76 -9.37
N ALA A 256 9.81 2.24 -10.52
CA ALA A 256 8.84 2.93 -11.37
C ALA A 256 7.46 3.10 -10.69
N PRO A 257 6.77 2.03 -10.23
CA PRO A 257 5.51 2.21 -9.52
C PRO A 257 5.67 2.94 -8.18
N ILE A 258 6.78 2.77 -7.44
CA ILE A 258 7.03 3.55 -6.20
C ILE A 258 7.02 5.05 -6.51
N ALA A 259 7.73 5.47 -7.56
CA ALA A 259 7.78 6.87 -7.94
C ALA A 259 6.42 7.37 -8.47
N ALA A 260 5.73 6.59 -9.32
CA ALA A 260 4.40 6.99 -9.82
C ALA A 260 3.37 7.13 -8.69
N HIS A 261 3.40 6.22 -7.71
CA HIS A 261 2.56 6.26 -6.53
C HIS A 261 2.90 7.49 -5.66
N GLY A 262 4.19 7.70 -5.35
CA GLY A 262 4.64 8.87 -4.61
C GLY A 262 4.22 10.20 -5.29
N ILE A 263 4.33 10.30 -6.61
CA ILE A 263 3.88 11.47 -7.38
C ILE A 263 2.37 11.69 -7.23
N ASN A 264 1.57 10.63 -7.31
CA ASN A 264 0.12 10.74 -7.11
C ASN A 264 -0.20 11.20 -5.68
N ASN A 265 0.45 10.63 -4.66
CA ASN A 265 0.24 11.04 -3.27
C ASN A 265 0.69 12.48 -3.03
N ALA A 266 1.81 12.91 -3.60
CA ALA A 266 2.27 14.28 -3.51
C ALA A 266 1.28 15.27 -4.17
N THR A 267 0.71 14.88 -5.31
CA THR A 267 -0.28 15.70 -6.02
C THR A 267 -1.58 15.80 -5.23
N ALA A 268 -2.06 14.68 -4.66
CA ALA A 268 -3.24 14.66 -3.80
C ALA A 268 -3.02 15.49 -2.52
N LEU A 269 -1.84 15.39 -1.90
CA LEU A 269 -1.51 16.16 -0.70
C LEU A 269 -1.40 17.66 -1.01
N ALA A 270 -0.81 18.03 -2.15
CA ALA A 270 -0.77 19.41 -2.60
C ALA A 270 -2.19 19.95 -2.86
N ALA A 271 -3.06 19.16 -3.52
CA ALA A 271 -4.45 19.54 -3.73
C ALA A 271 -5.20 19.72 -2.39
N LEU A 272 -4.98 18.84 -1.42
CA LEU A 272 -5.55 18.96 -0.08
C LEU A 272 -5.09 20.25 0.61
N TYR A 273 -3.80 20.57 0.52
CA TYR A 273 -3.23 21.78 1.10
C TYR A 273 -3.80 23.07 0.48
N PHE A 274 -3.88 23.15 -0.85
CA PHE A 274 -4.29 24.37 -1.54
C PHE A 274 -5.81 24.55 -1.66
N PHE A 275 -6.59 23.46 -1.67
CA PHE A 275 -8.03 23.52 -1.95
C PHE A 275 -8.92 22.88 -0.87
N GLY A 276 -8.34 22.07 0.03
CA GLY A 276 -9.10 21.34 1.06
C GLY A 276 -9.01 21.93 2.47
N LEU A 277 -7.99 22.76 2.75
CA LEU A 277 -7.83 23.47 4.02
C LEU A 277 -8.39 24.90 3.99
N GLY A 278 -9.30 25.20 3.07
CA GLY A 278 -9.96 26.50 2.89
C GLY A 278 -11.33 26.58 3.56
#